data_AF-A0A657AHE4-F1
#
_entry.id   AF-A0A657AHE4-F1
#
_cell.length_a   1.000
_cell.length_b   1.000
_cell.length_c   1.000
_cell.angle_alpha   90.00
_cell.angle_beta   90.00
_cell.angle_gamma   90.00
#
_symmetry.space_group_name_H-M   'P 1'
#
loop_
_entity.id
_entity.type
_entity.pdbx_description
1 polymer ?
#
loop_
_entity_poly.entity_id
_entity_poly.type
_entity_poly.pdbx_seq_one_letter_code
_entity_poly.pdbx_strand_id
1 'polypeptide(L)'
;MLLTQILVSDAASIKLKHTPGYPVEADHARFLFRASRTYSNTNETIAVFILFALFAVYSGADASYIDAFSVTYFAGRVMHMLCYYANIALARSIGFVISLIGLIGMFVTSLTV
;
A
#
# COMPACT_ATOMS: atom_id res chain seq x y z
N MET A 1 -4.95 -6.95 1.61
CA MET A 1 -4.95 -5.74 0.77
C MET A 1 -4.09 -5.87 -0.49
N LEU A 2 -2.85 -6.36 -0.42
CA LEU A 2 -2.06 -6.62 -1.64
C LEU A 2 -2.71 -7.66 -2.57
N LEU A 3 -3.12 -8.81 -2.03
CA LEU A 3 -3.82 -9.86 -2.80
C LEU A 3 -5.06 -9.31 -3.53
N THR A 4 -5.88 -8.51 -2.84
CA THR A 4 -7.06 -7.89 -3.46
C THR A 4 -6.69 -6.96 -4.62
N GLN A 5 -5.58 -6.23 -4.53
CA GLN A 5 -5.13 -5.34 -5.62
C GLN A 5 -4.63 -6.13 -6.84
N ILE A 6 -3.92 -7.24 -6.60
CA ILE A 6 -3.46 -8.15 -7.66
C ILE A 6 -4.68 -8.72 -8.40
N LEU A 7 -5.66 -9.25 -7.66
CA LEU A 7 -6.90 -9.77 -8.25
C LEU A 7 -7.67 -8.72 -9.07
N VAL A 8 -7.73 -7.47 -8.60
CA VAL A 8 -8.35 -6.36 -9.34
C VAL A 8 -7.58 -6.06 -10.64
N SER A 9 -6.25 -6.04 -10.58
CA SER A 9 -5.40 -5.83 -11.76
C SER A 9 -5.56 -6.97 -12.77
N ASP A 10 -5.60 -8.22 -12.32
CA ASP A 10 -5.77 -9.40 -13.17
C ASP A 10 -7.15 -9.41 -13.82
N ALA A 11 -8.21 -9.13 -13.05
CA ALA A 11 -9.56 -9.02 -13.59
C ALA A 11 -9.66 -7.92 -14.68
N ALA A 12 -9.01 -6.76 -14.45
CA ALA A 12 -8.96 -5.68 -15.44
C ALA A 12 -8.17 -6.08 -16.70
N SER A 13 -7.06 -6.79 -16.52
CA SER A 13 -6.20 -7.29 -17.59
C SER A 13 -6.96 -8.27 -18.50
N ILE A 14 -7.63 -9.26 -17.89
CA ILE A 14 -8.45 -10.26 -18.58
C ILE A 14 -9.60 -9.58 -19.35
N LYS A 15 -10.30 -8.64 -18.73
CA LYS A 15 -11.41 -7.92 -19.37
C LYS A 15 -10.98 -7.13 -20.60
N LEU A 16 -9.77 -6.57 -20.58
CA LEU A 16 -9.19 -5.83 -21.70
C LEU A 16 -8.47 -6.71 -22.72
N LYS A 17 -8.44 -8.04 -22.51
CA LYS A 17 -7.65 -8.99 -23.31
C LYS A 17 -6.19 -8.54 -23.45
N HIS A 18 -5.64 -7.97 -22.38
CA HIS A 18 -4.25 -7.52 -22.36
C HIS A 18 -3.33 -8.72 -22.48
N THR A 19 -2.38 -8.67 -23.41
CA THR A 19 -1.44 -9.76 -23.64
C THR A 19 -0.53 -9.92 -22.42
N PRO A 20 -0.48 -11.10 -21.78
CA PRO A 20 0.39 -11.33 -20.63
C PRO A 20 1.86 -11.04 -20.97
N GLY A 21 2.59 -10.44 -20.04
CA GLY A 21 4.00 -10.08 -20.22
C GLY A 21 4.25 -8.81 -21.04
N TYR A 22 3.24 -8.27 -21.74
CA TYR A 22 3.38 -6.97 -22.40
C TYR A 22 3.28 -5.84 -21.38
N PRO A 23 4.06 -4.75 -21.56
CA PRO A 23 3.98 -3.58 -20.69
C PRO A 23 2.58 -2.96 -20.77
N VAL A 24 2.06 -2.55 -19.62
CA VAL A 24 0.82 -1.75 -19.55
C VAL A 24 1.16 -0.33 -19.97
N GLU A 25 0.40 0.22 -20.92
CA GLU A 25 0.57 1.60 -21.39
C GLU A 25 0.49 2.59 -20.23
N ALA A 26 1.42 3.56 -20.20
CA ALA A 26 1.59 4.51 -19.11
C ALA A 26 0.58 5.67 -19.14
N ASP A 27 -0.71 5.35 -19.12
CA ASP A 27 -1.79 6.32 -19.19
C ASP A 27 -2.67 6.29 -17.93
N HIS A 28 -2.72 7.42 -17.21
CA HIS A 28 -3.54 7.58 -16.01
C HIS A 28 -5.04 7.52 -16.29
N ALA A 29 -5.50 7.77 -17.52
CA ALA A 29 -6.90 7.58 -17.90
C ALA A 29 -7.27 6.08 -17.92
N ARG A 30 -6.31 5.19 -18.20
CA ARG A 30 -6.53 3.74 -18.26
C ARG A 30 -6.59 3.12 -16.87
N PHE A 31 -7.72 2.47 -16.56
CA PHE A 31 -7.91 1.79 -15.28
C PHE A 31 -6.87 0.68 -15.05
N LEU A 32 -6.49 -0.09 -16.08
CA LEU A 32 -5.48 -1.16 -15.95
C LEU A 32 -4.12 -0.62 -15.48
N PHE A 33 -3.68 0.52 -16.03
CA PHE A 33 -2.46 1.19 -15.58
C PHE A 33 -2.58 1.64 -14.12
N ARG A 34 -3.74 2.20 -13.75
CA ARG A 34 -3.98 2.59 -12.37
C ARG A 34 -3.98 1.40 -11.41
N ALA A 35 -4.64 0.32 -11.77
CA ALA A 35 -4.70 -0.92 -11.00
C ALA A 35 -3.31 -1.54 -10.82
N SER A 36 -2.51 -1.58 -11.89
CA SER A 36 -1.16 -2.17 -11.84
C SER A 36 -0.20 -1.37 -10.97
N ARG A 37 -0.20 -0.04 -11.13
CA ARG A 37 0.61 0.85 -10.29
C ARG A 37 0.21 0.82 -8.82
N THR A 38 -1.07 0.58 -8.53
CA THR A 38 -1.58 0.51 -7.15
C THR A 38 -0.96 -0.65 -6.37
N TYR A 39 -0.93 -1.87 -6.93
CA TYR A 39 -0.30 -3.01 -6.24
C TYR A 39 1.22 -2.89 -6.21
N SER A 40 1.86 -2.42 -7.29
CA SER A 40 3.31 -2.22 -7.32
C SER A 40 3.76 -1.27 -6.22
N ASN A 41 3.03 -0.18 -6.00
CA ASN A 41 3.35 0.75 -4.91
C ASN A 41 3.11 0.15 -3.51
N THR A 42 2.12 -0.73 -3.34
CA THR A 42 1.97 -1.46 -2.05
C THR A 42 3.17 -2.38 -1.83
N ASN A 43 3.61 -3.06 -2.89
CA ASN A 43 4.72 -3.99 -2.84
C ASN A 43 6.05 -3.31 -2.45
N GLU A 44 6.25 -2.05 -2.81
CA GLU A 44 7.42 -1.25 -2.41
C GLU A 44 7.51 -1.03 -0.89
N THR A 45 6.37 -0.99 -0.18
CA THR A 45 6.33 -0.63 1.25
C THR A 45 5.98 -1.80 2.18
N ILE A 46 5.38 -2.87 1.66
CA ILE A 46 4.95 -4.00 2.49
C ILE A 46 6.11 -4.72 3.17
N ALA A 47 7.26 -4.82 2.52
CA ALA A 47 8.46 -5.39 3.12
C ALA A 47 8.95 -4.58 4.32
N VAL A 48 8.89 -3.24 4.22
CA VAL A 48 9.24 -2.32 5.33
C VAL A 48 8.27 -2.51 6.49
N PHE A 49 6.97 -2.58 6.21
CA PHE A 49 5.95 -2.86 7.24
C PHE A 49 6.24 -4.18 7.97
N ILE A 50 6.50 -5.26 7.24
CA ILE A 50 6.79 -6.58 7.82
C ILE A 50 8.04 -6.51 8.70
N LEU A 51 9.12 -5.87 8.22
CA LEU A 51 10.36 -5.72 8.99
C LEU A 51 10.14 -4.93 10.28
N PHE A 52 9.39 -3.82 10.24
CA PHE A 52 9.10 -3.03 11.42
C PHE A 52 8.17 -3.75 12.39
N ALA A 53 7.18 -4.50 11.90
CA ALA A 53 6.32 -5.32 12.74
C ALA A 53 7.13 -6.40 13.48
N LEU A 54 8.03 -7.10 12.78
CA LEU A 54 8.91 -8.08 13.42
C LEU A 54 9.86 -7.42 14.41
N PHE A 55 10.47 -6.30 14.04
CA PHE A 55 11.36 -5.55 14.93
C PHE A 55 10.65 -5.12 16.22
N ALA A 56 9.43 -4.59 16.11
CA ALA A 56 8.59 -4.21 17.25
C ALA A 56 8.31 -5.40 18.20
N VAL A 57 7.97 -6.56 17.64
CA VAL A 57 7.72 -7.78 18.43
C VAL A 57 8.98 -8.22 19.16
N TYR A 58 10.14 -8.20 18.50
CA TYR A 58 11.39 -8.66 19.10
C TYR A 58 12.03 -7.64 20.05
N SER A 59 11.77 -6.34 19.88
CA SER A 59 12.23 -5.32 20.83
C SER A 59 11.39 -5.27 22.08
N GLY A 60 10.17 -5.83 22.06
CA GLY A 60 9.23 -5.80 23.19
C GLY A 60 8.42 -4.49 23.25
N ALA A 61 8.23 -3.84 22.09
CA ALA A 61 7.55 -2.55 22.01
C ALA A 61 6.12 -2.60 22.53
N ASP A 62 5.64 -1.46 23.07
CA ASP A 62 4.27 -1.35 23.56
C ASP A 62 3.26 -1.66 22.44
N ALA A 63 2.52 -2.75 22.64
CA ALA A 63 1.60 -3.29 21.65
C ALA A 63 0.49 -2.30 21.26
N SER A 64 0.07 -1.40 22.16
CA SER A 64 -1.01 -0.45 21.90
C SER A 64 -0.60 0.57 20.85
N TYR A 65 0.63 1.10 20.94
CA TYR A 65 1.15 2.04 19.96
C TYR A 65 1.46 1.36 18.63
N ILE A 66 2.02 0.15 18.66
CA ILE A 66 2.30 -0.63 17.44
C ILE A 66 1.00 -0.97 16.70
N ASP A 67 -0.07 -1.34 17.41
CA ASP A 67 -1.38 -1.58 16.81
C ASP A 67 -1.95 -0.30 16.18
N ALA A 68 -1.94 0.82 16.91
CA ALA A 68 -2.42 2.10 16.40
C ALA A 68 -1.69 2.55 15.12
N PHE A 69 -0.37 2.43 15.07
CA PHE A 69 0.41 2.77 13.89
C PHE A 69 0.25 1.75 12.75
N SER A 70 0.06 0.47 13.07
CA SER A 70 -0.23 -0.57 12.08
C SER A 70 -1.58 -0.35 11.40
N VAL A 71 -2.61 0.00 12.17
CA VAL A 71 -3.93 0.38 11.67
C VAL A 71 -3.83 1.66 10.84
N THR A 72 -3.05 2.64 11.28
CA THR A 72 -2.80 3.88 10.51
C THR A 72 -2.16 3.58 9.15
N TYR A 73 -1.16 2.71 9.11
CA TYR A 73 -0.57 2.23 7.86
C TYR A 73 -1.63 1.59 6.96
N PHE A 74 -2.39 0.65 7.50
CA PHE A 74 -3.41 -0.08 6.76
C PHE A 74 -4.50 0.85 6.19
N ALA A 75 -5.04 1.76 7.01
CA ALA A 75 -6.05 2.73 6.60
C ALA A 75 -5.53 3.67 5.51
N GLY A 76 -4.29 4.17 5.65
CA GLY A 76 -3.61 4.96 4.63
C GLY A 76 -3.49 4.21 3.30
N ARG A 77 -3.12 2.92 3.33
CA ARG A 77 -3.01 2.08 2.12
C ARG A 77 -4.39 1.90 1.47
N VAL A 78 -5.43 1.64 2.24
CA VAL A 78 -6.81 1.49 1.72
C VAL A 78 -7.27 2.78 1.06
N MET A 79 -7.11 3.93 1.71
CA MET A 79 -7.44 5.22 1.11
C MET A 79 -6.63 5.48 -0.17
N HIS A 80 -5.31 5.26 -0.13
CA HIS A 80 -4.44 5.40 -1.29
C HIS A 80 -4.93 4.55 -2.47
N MET A 81 -5.27 3.28 -2.24
CA MET A 81 -5.80 2.37 -3.27
C MET A 81 -7.10 2.88 -3.90
N LEU A 82 -8.08 3.26 -3.08
CA LEU A 82 -9.38 3.74 -3.56
C LEU A 82 -9.22 5.03 -4.37
N CYS A 83 -8.42 5.99 -3.90
CA CYS A 83 -8.12 7.22 -4.62
C CYS A 83 -7.36 6.97 -5.92
N TYR A 84 -6.44 5.99 -5.94
CA TYR A 84 -5.73 5.59 -7.16
C TYR A 84 -6.73 5.06 -8.20
N TYR A 85 -7.64 4.16 -7.80
CA TYR A 85 -8.67 3.62 -8.70
C TYR A 85 -9.59 4.72 -9.26
N ALA A 86 -9.97 5.68 -8.42
CA ALA A 86 -10.78 6.84 -8.79
C ALA A 86 -10.03 7.95 -9.56
N ASN A 87 -8.70 7.82 -9.77
CA ASN A 87 -7.86 8.83 -10.43
C ASN A 87 -7.81 10.19 -9.70
N ILE A 88 -7.88 10.20 -8.36
CA ILE A 88 -7.82 11.42 -7.54
C ILE A 88 -6.40 11.63 -7.01
N ALA A 89 -5.60 12.40 -7.75
CA ALA A 89 -4.15 12.50 -7.52
C ALA A 89 -3.77 13.04 -6.13
N LEU A 90 -4.41 14.12 -5.67
CA LEU A 90 -4.08 14.75 -4.38
C LEU A 90 -4.39 13.83 -3.20
N ALA A 91 -5.61 13.27 -3.16
CA ALA A 91 -6.05 12.38 -2.10
C ALA A 91 -5.23 11.09 -2.04
N ARG A 92 -4.79 10.57 -3.20
CA ARG A 92 -3.84 9.46 -3.26
C ARG A 92 -2.55 9.79 -2.51
N SER A 93 -1.93 10.95 -2.79
CA SER A 93 -0.68 11.35 -2.11
C SER A 93 -0.86 11.48 -0.59
N ILE A 94 -1.99 12.04 -0.15
CA ILE A 94 -2.32 12.12 1.28
C ILE A 94 -2.38 10.73 1.91
N GLY A 95 -3.00 9.75 1.24
CA GLY A 95 -3.07 8.37 1.76
C GLY A 95 -1.73 7.66 1.83
N PHE A 96 -0.83 7.97 0.90
CA PHE A 96 0.55 7.50 1.01
C PHE A 96 1.25 8.11 2.23
N VAL A 97 1.10 9.42 2.47
CA VAL A 97 1.70 10.09 3.64
C VAL A 97 1.14 9.53 4.96
N ILE A 98 -0.17 9.28 5.05
CA ILE A 98 -0.75 8.62 6.24
C ILE A 98 -0.12 7.24 6.46
N SER A 99 0.10 6.47 5.38
CA SER A 99 0.77 5.18 5.47
C SER A 99 2.21 5.32 5.98
N LEU A 100 2.92 6.34 5.50
CA LEU A 100 4.30 6.63 5.91
C LEU A 100 4.38 7.03 7.39
N ILE A 101 3.41 7.81 7.90
CA ILE A 101 3.31 8.15 9.32
C ILE A 101 3.16 6.87 10.16
N GLY A 102 2.33 5.92 9.72
CA GLY A 102 2.22 4.61 10.37
C GLY A 102 3.56 3.86 10.43
N LEU A 103 4.29 3.78 9.32
CA LEU A 103 5.61 3.12 9.29
C LEU A 103 6.63 3.80 10.22
N ILE A 104 6.70 5.13 10.17
CA ILE A 104 7.61 5.89 11.03
C ILE A 104 7.24 5.69 12.51
N GLY A 105 5.95 5.74 12.84
CA GLY A 105 5.47 5.51 14.19
C GLY A 105 5.85 4.13 14.72
N MET A 106 5.61 3.07 13.94
CA MET A 106 6.04 1.71 14.32
C MET A 106 7.54 1.65 14.61
N PHE A 107 8.37 2.23 13.74
CA PHE A 107 9.82 2.22 13.90
C PHE A 107 10.27 2.99 15.13
N VAL A 108 9.78 4.22 15.32
CA VAL A 108 10.14 5.07 16.47
C VAL A 108 9.71 4.42 17.78
N THR A 109 8.48 3.93 17.88
CA THR A 109 8.00 3.21 19.08
C THR A 109 8.89 1.99 19.39
N SER A 110 9.36 1.29 18.35
CA SER A 110 10.23 0.12 18.52
C SER A 110 11.67 0.46 18.91
N LEU A 111 12.09 1.72 18.79
CA LEU A 111 13.40 2.22 19.27
C LEU A 111 13.34 2.75 20.71
N THR A 112 12.16 3.19 21.16
CA THR A 112 11.93 3.80 22.47
C THR A 112 11.46 2.80 23.52
N VAL A 113 11.55 1.50 23.21
CA VAL A 113 11.16 0.39 24.10
C VAL A 113 12.03 0.36 25.35
#